data_AF-A0AAP5UXX0-F1
#
_entry.id   AF-A0AAP5UXX0-F1
#
_cell.length_a   1.000
_cell.length_b   1.000
_cell.length_c   1.000
_cell.angle_alpha   90.00
_cell.angle_beta   90.00
_cell.angle_gamma   90.00
#
_symmetry.space_group_name_H-M   'P 1'
#
loop_
_entity.id
_entity.type
_entity.pdbx_description
1 polymer ?
#
loop_
_entity_poly.entity_id
_entity_poly.type
_entity_poly.pdbx_seq_one_letter_code
_entity_poly.pdbx_strand_id
1 'polypeptide(L)'
;MRDLTIHASRGRILGRDGYPLALSLPTRILWVDASDKNDRVWAQQAGALAKLLAIEQSDVEQIFAQHRGFAYLKRQVSVETADRVMQMNVPGIFAQQDYRS
;
A
#
# COMPACT_ATOMS: atom_id res chain seq x y z
N MET A 1 29.33 -13.89 -10.22
CA MET A 1 28.11 -14.65 -10.51
C MET A 1 26.94 -13.80 -9.99
N ARG A 2 25.86 -13.64 -10.75
CA ARG A 2 24.78 -12.67 -10.45
C ARG A 2 23.69 -13.39 -9.66
N ASP A 3 23.56 -13.04 -8.38
CA ASP A 3 22.52 -13.56 -7.48
C ASP A 3 21.14 -13.07 -7.93
N LEU A 4 20.38 -13.96 -8.59
CA LEU A 4 18.94 -13.78 -8.77
C LEU A 4 18.25 -14.50 -7.61
N THR A 5 17.78 -13.71 -6.63
CA THR A 5 16.95 -14.21 -5.53
C THR A 5 15.60 -14.66 -6.10
N ILE A 6 15.42 -15.97 -6.19
CA ILE A 6 14.19 -16.61 -6.65
C ILE A 6 13.18 -16.62 -5.49
N HIS A 7 11.93 -16.31 -5.80
CA HIS A 7 10.75 -16.42 -4.93
C HIS A 7 10.75 -17.74 -4.14
N ALA A 8 10.78 -17.66 -2.81
CA ALA A 8 10.39 -18.75 -1.94
C ALA A 8 9.27 -18.26 -1.01
N SER A 9 8.05 -18.72 -1.28
CA SER A 9 6.91 -18.65 -0.36
C SER A 9 7.37 -19.22 0.99
N ARG A 10 7.67 -18.34 1.96
CA ARG A 10 8.27 -18.77 3.23
C ARG A 10 7.23 -19.56 4.02
N GLY A 11 7.54 -20.84 4.23
CA GLY A 11 6.74 -21.77 5.00
C GLY A 11 6.45 -21.27 6.41
N ARG A 12 5.24 -21.59 6.86
CA ARG A 12 4.71 -21.42 8.21
C ARG A 12 5.69 -22.06 9.22
N ILE A 13 6.48 -21.26 9.94
CA ILE A 13 7.32 -21.78 11.03
C ILE A 13 6.41 -21.93 12.26
N LEU A 14 5.92 -23.15 12.50
CA LEU A 14 5.32 -23.52 13.77
C LEU A 14 6.45 -23.70 14.80
N GLY A 15 6.41 -22.92 15.89
CA GLY A 15 7.30 -23.11 17.03
C GLY A 15 7.02 -24.43 17.75
N ARG A 16 8.07 -24.98 18.37
CA ARG A 16 8.06 -26.30 19.02
C ARG A 16 7.40 -26.27 20.42
N ASP A 17 6.83 -25.12 20.80
CA ASP A 17 6.34 -24.78 22.14
C ASP A 17 4.82 -24.47 22.18
N GLY A 18 4.10 -24.62 21.07
CA GLY A 18 2.63 -24.47 21.05
C GLY A 18 2.13 -23.02 21.12
N TYR A 19 3.01 -22.01 21.14
CA TYR A 19 2.63 -20.61 20.99
C TYR A 19 2.75 -20.16 19.52
N PRO A 20 1.78 -19.40 18.99
CA PRO A 20 1.88 -18.81 17.66
C PRO A 20 2.97 -17.73 17.64
N LEU A 21 4.15 -18.07 17.11
CA LEU A 21 5.33 -17.20 17.04
C LEU A 21 5.31 -16.15 15.91
N ALA A 22 4.29 -16.15 15.06
CA ALA A 22 4.00 -15.07 14.12
C ALA A 22 2.54 -15.17 13.65
N LEU A 23 1.63 -14.44 14.30
CA LEU A 23 0.31 -14.20 13.71
C LEU A 23 0.51 -13.14 12.63
N SER A 24 0.51 -13.57 11.36
CA SER A 24 0.54 -12.64 10.24
C SER A 24 -0.68 -11.73 10.31
N LEU A 25 -0.48 -10.47 10.67
CA LEU A 25 -1.55 -9.49 10.67
C LEU A 25 -1.86 -9.15 9.20
N PRO A 26 -3.13 -9.27 8.77
CA PRO A 26 -3.48 -8.91 7.41
C PRO A 26 -3.23 -7.41 7.21
N THR A 27 -2.49 -7.08 6.18
CA THR A 27 -2.22 -5.70 5.75
C THR A 27 -2.60 -5.55 4.28
N ARG A 28 -2.59 -4.31 3.78
CA ARG A 28 -2.71 -4.02 2.35
C ARG A 28 -1.55 -3.15 1.89
N ILE A 29 -1.18 -3.29 0.63
CA ILE A 29 -0.35 -2.34 -0.08
C ILE A 29 -1.27 -1.45 -0.90
N LEU A 30 -1.12 -0.14 -0.73
CA LEU A 30 -1.78 0.86 -1.55
C LEU A 30 -0.84 1.34 -2.63
N TRP A 31 -1.35 1.41 -3.84
CA TRP A 31 -0.66 1.89 -5.02
C TRP A 31 -1.62 2.68 -5.88
N VAL A 32 -1.06 3.48 -6.77
CA VAL A 32 -1.81 4.34 -7.68
C VAL A 32 -1.39 4.03 -9.10
N ASP A 33 -2.36 4.05 -10.01
CA ASP A 33 -2.11 4.21 -11.43
C ASP A 33 -2.35 5.68 -11.80
N ALA A 34 -1.27 6.41 -12.07
CA ALA A 34 -1.31 7.80 -12.49
C ALA A 34 -1.23 7.95 -14.03
N SER A 35 -1.71 6.94 -14.77
CA SER A 35 -1.76 7.00 -16.24
C SER A 35 -2.86 7.96 -16.71
N ASP A 36 -4.01 7.95 -16.03
CA ASP A 36 -5.11 8.89 -16.21
C ASP A 36 -5.04 9.99 -15.12
N LYS A 37 -4.22 11.01 -15.36
CA LYS A 37 -4.07 12.12 -14.40
C LYS A 37 -5.23 13.08 -14.51
N ASN A 38 -6.12 13.05 -13.53
CA ASN A 38 -7.04 14.16 -13.26
C ASN A 38 -6.52 14.99 -12.08
N ASP A 39 -5.59 15.90 -12.35
CA ASP A 39 -4.89 16.70 -11.33
C ASP A 39 -5.83 17.41 -10.34
N ARG A 40 -7.03 17.82 -10.79
CA ARG A 40 -8.02 18.47 -9.92
C ARG A 40 -8.61 17.52 -8.89
N VAL A 41 -8.99 16.31 -9.31
CA VAL A 41 -9.53 15.28 -8.40
C VAL A 41 -8.44 14.87 -7.41
N TRP A 42 -7.20 14.68 -7.90
CA TRP A 42 -6.08 14.29 -7.06
C TRP A 42 -5.71 15.33 -6.02
N ALA A 43 -5.58 16.61 -6.40
CA ALA A 43 -5.28 17.69 -5.45
C ALA A 43 -6.34 17.82 -4.35
N GLN A 44 -7.62 17.60 -4.67
CA GLN A 44 -8.70 17.62 -3.68
C GLN A 44 -8.65 16.44 -2.71
N GLN A 45 -8.22 15.27 -3.18
CA GLN A 45 -8.19 14.04 -2.37
C GLN A 45 -6.85 13.83 -1.65
N ALA A 46 -5.77 14.46 -2.09
CA ALA A 46 -4.42 14.31 -1.55
C ALA A 46 -4.36 14.54 -0.04
N GLY A 47 -5.01 15.60 0.45
CA GLY A 47 -5.05 15.90 1.89
C GLY A 47 -5.81 14.84 2.72
N ALA A 48 -6.89 14.28 2.18
CA ALA A 48 -7.65 13.22 2.85
C ALA A 48 -6.88 11.89 2.86
N LEU A 49 -6.21 11.56 1.75
CA LEU A 49 -5.32 10.39 1.64
C LEU A 49 -4.15 10.52 2.61
N ALA A 50 -3.50 11.68 2.65
CA ALA A 50 -2.40 11.97 3.57
C ALA A 50 -2.80 11.77 5.04
N LYS A 51 -3.98 12.26 5.43
CA LYS A 51 -4.53 12.07 6.79
C LYS A 51 -4.81 10.61 7.12
N LEU A 52 -5.48 9.88 6.23
CA LEU A 52 -5.80 8.45 6.45
C LEU A 52 -4.53 7.60 6.51
N LEU A 53 -3.54 7.94 5.68
CA LEU A 53 -2.29 7.21 5.59
C LEU A 53 -1.23 7.70 6.56
N ALA A 54 -1.48 8.77 7.31
CA ALA A 54 -0.52 9.41 8.20
C ALA A 54 0.84 9.66 7.48
N ILE A 55 0.78 10.29 6.31
CA ILE A 55 1.94 10.76 5.52
C ILE A 55 1.71 12.23 5.17
N GLU A 56 2.74 12.92 4.69
CA GLU A 56 2.58 14.32 4.30
C GLU A 56 1.80 14.44 2.99
N GLN A 57 0.99 15.48 2.88
CA GLN A 57 0.25 15.76 1.65
C GLN A 57 1.20 15.98 0.47
N SER A 58 2.32 16.66 0.70
CA SER A 58 3.35 16.92 -0.30
C SER A 58 3.94 15.62 -0.88
N ASP A 59 4.09 14.56 -0.07
CA ASP A 59 4.55 13.26 -0.57
C ASP A 59 3.54 12.64 -1.54
N VAL A 60 2.26 12.72 -1.18
CA VAL A 60 1.16 12.24 -2.02
C VAL A 60 1.14 13.00 -3.35
N GLU A 61 1.18 14.33 -3.30
CA GLU A 61 1.22 15.20 -4.48
C GLU A 61 2.46 14.93 -5.33
N GLN A 62 3.63 14.72 -4.71
CA GLN A 62 4.87 14.40 -5.41
C GLN A 62 4.78 13.06 -6.15
N ILE A 63 4.21 12.02 -5.52
CA ILE A 63 4.01 10.72 -6.18
C ILE A 63 3.14 10.90 -7.42
N PHE A 64 2.04 11.64 -7.30
CA PHE A 64 1.17 11.91 -8.45
C PHE A 64 1.83 12.79 -9.52
N ALA A 65 2.65 13.76 -9.14
CA ALA A 65 3.34 14.64 -10.08
C ALA A 65 4.43 13.89 -10.86
N GLN A 66 5.26 13.10 -10.17
CA GLN A 66 6.46 12.47 -10.73
C GLN A 66 6.15 11.20 -11.54
N HIS A 67 5.09 10.46 -11.20
CA HIS A 67 4.78 9.19 -11.85
C HIS A 67 3.66 9.34 -12.88
N ARG A 68 3.76 8.66 -14.04
CA ARG A 68 2.72 8.63 -15.10
C ARG A 68 2.09 7.24 -15.28
N GLY A 69 2.04 6.46 -14.21
CA GLY A 69 1.55 5.09 -14.20
C GLY A 69 1.63 4.52 -12.79
N PHE A 70 1.99 3.25 -12.67
CA PHE A 70 2.09 2.58 -11.37
C PHE A 70 3.10 3.26 -10.42
N ALA A 71 2.64 3.60 -9.21
CA ALA A 71 3.49 4.03 -8.10
C ALA A 71 2.96 3.54 -6.76
N TYR A 72 3.86 3.17 -5.84
CA TYR A 72 3.47 2.79 -4.49
C TYR A 72 3.11 4.02 -3.67
N LEU A 73 1.97 3.96 -2.98
CA LEU A 73 1.55 5.01 -2.06
C LEU A 73 1.98 4.68 -0.62
N LYS A 74 1.65 3.46 -0.14
CA LYS A 74 2.08 2.98 1.17
C LYS A 74 1.98 1.45 1.26
N ARG A 75 2.91 0.82 1.95
CA ARG A 75 2.91 -0.62 2.23
C ARG A 75 2.49 -0.90 3.66
N GLN A 76 2.07 -2.13 3.95
CA GLN A 76 1.70 -2.58 5.30
C GLN A 76 0.62 -1.72 5.96
N VAL A 77 -0.34 -1.25 5.17
CA VAL A 77 -1.47 -0.44 5.63
C VAL A 77 -2.48 -1.36 6.33
N SER A 78 -2.95 -0.96 7.50
CA SER A 78 -4.02 -1.66 8.22
C SER A 78 -5.23 -1.86 7.30
N VAL A 79 -5.87 -3.04 7.33
CA VAL A 79 -7.02 -3.34 6.45
C VAL A 79 -8.11 -2.29 6.59
N GLU A 80 -8.43 -1.87 7.82
CA GLU A 80 -9.41 -0.82 8.12
C GLU A 80 -9.07 0.53 7.44
N THR A 81 -7.81 0.95 7.47
CA THR A 81 -7.36 2.19 6.85
C THR A 81 -7.42 2.09 5.34
N ALA A 82 -6.95 0.97 4.79
CA ALA A 82 -7.00 0.72 3.36
C ALA A 82 -8.45 0.67 2.85
N ASP A 83 -9.38 0.12 3.63
CA ASP A 83 -10.80 0.10 3.30
C ASP A 83 -11.38 1.52 3.24
N ARG A 84 -11.08 2.36 4.23
CA ARG A 84 -11.47 3.79 4.22
C ARG A 84 -10.92 4.53 2.99
N VAL A 85 -9.69 4.24 2.59
CA VAL A 85 -9.11 4.81 1.36
C VAL A 85 -9.86 4.33 0.12
N MET A 86 -10.20 3.04 0.01
CA MET A 86 -10.99 2.53 -1.11
C MET A 86 -12.41 3.13 -1.13
N GLN A 87 -13.03 3.37 0.03
CA GLN A 87 -14.36 3.98 0.14
C GLN A 87 -14.42 5.43 -0.35
N MET A 88 -13.28 6.15 -0.37
CA MET A 88 -13.20 7.47 -0.98
C MET A 88 -13.42 7.46 -2.49
N ASN A 89 -13.40 6.28 -3.13
CA ASN A 89 -13.60 6.10 -4.58
C ASN A 89 -12.71 7.01 -5.42
N VAL A 90 -11.47 7.23 -4.97
CA VAL A 90 -10.52 8.04 -5.72
C VAL A 90 -10.07 7.21 -6.94
N PRO A 91 -10.31 7.69 -8.17
CA PRO A 91 -10.03 6.94 -9.39
C PRO A 91 -8.52 6.65 -9.46
N GLY A 92 -8.12 5.44 -9.84
CA GLY A 92 -6.69 5.11 -9.97
C GLY A 92 -5.97 4.76 -8.67
N ILE A 93 -6.63 4.74 -7.51
CA ILE A 93 -6.07 4.11 -6.29
C ILE A 93 -6.53 2.66 -6.20
N PHE A 94 -5.60 1.78 -5.86
CA PHE A 94 -5.86 0.35 -5.70
C PHE A 94 -5.23 -0.18 -4.42
N ALA A 95 -5.82 -1.25 -3.90
CA ALA A 95 -5.32 -1.98 -2.75
C ALA A 95 -5.03 -3.44 -3.13
N GLN A 96 -3.86 -3.93 -2.72
CA GLN A 96 -3.47 -5.33 -2.85
C GLN A 96 -3.28 -5.93 -1.46
N GLN A 97 -3.68 -7.20 -1.28
CA GLN A 97 -3.45 -7.90 -0.02
C GLN A 97 -1.95 -8.12 0.23
N ASP A 98 -1.56 -7.92 1.48
CA ASP A 98 -0.20 -8.05 1.98
C ASP A 98 -0.23 -8.75 3.35
N TYR A 99 0.90 -9.34 3.75
CA TYR A 99 1.03 -10.00 5.04
C TYR A 99 2.33 -9.55 5.69
N ARG A 100 2.25 -9.08 6.94
CA ARG A 100 3.43 -8.83 7.77
C ARG A 100 3.69 -10.04 8.64
N SER A 101 4.90 -10.60 8.58
CA SER A 101 5.39 -11.63 9.51
C SER A 101 5.87 -11.05 10.82
#